data_AF-A0A842AGA9-F1
#
_entry.id   AF-A0A842AGA9-F1
#
_cell.length_a   1.000
_cell.length_b   1.000
_cell.length_c   1.000
_cell.angle_alpha   90.00
_cell.angle_beta   90.00
_cell.angle_gamma   90.00
#
_symmetry.space_group_name_H-M   'P 1'
#
loop_
_entity.id
_entity.type
_entity.pdbx_description
1 polymer ?
#
loop_
_entity_poly.entity_id
_entity_poly.type
_entity_poly.pdbx_seq_one_letter_code
_entity_poly.pdbx_strand_id
1 'polypeptide(L)'
;MEIEFKDANGKIVNKYKKTRGTTRDWLEGTMFQAKQEERAKRRNKMMLKLNSQVDEVAEIELGKDEDNEVLDVINELERIDSSFFIKDTQESLRDGMAFLVKVYGKQFTEDEAYDGLTPEEYTDALNTALTFALNGGEAKGDEKKEQSISAKQLEESN
;
A
#
# COMPACT_ATOMS: atom_id res chain seq x y z
N MET A 1 3.16 14.24 -14.39
CA MET A 1 3.55 12.90 -13.92
C MET A 1 3.83 12.00 -15.11
N GLU A 2 4.87 11.19 -15.03
CA GLU A 2 5.37 10.37 -16.14
C GLU A 2 5.94 9.06 -15.60
N ILE A 3 5.79 7.96 -16.34
CA ILE A 3 6.34 6.64 -16.01
C ILE A 3 6.90 6.02 -17.29
N GLU A 4 8.05 5.37 -17.16
CA GLU A 4 8.77 4.74 -18.26
C GLU A 4 8.92 3.26 -17.94
N PHE A 5 8.53 2.40 -18.90
CA PHE A 5 8.71 0.97 -18.79
C PHE A 5 9.91 0.56 -19.61
N LYS A 6 10.80 -0.21 -18.99
CA LYS A 6 12.06 -0.65 -19.59
C LYS A 6 12.08 -2.15 -19.79
N ASP A 7 12.82 -2.60 -20.80
CA ASP A 7 13.12 -4.02 -20.96
C ASP A 7 14.20 -4.49 -19.98
N ALA A 8 14.50 -5.80 -19.99
CA ALA A 8 15.54 -6.40 -19.16
C ALA A 8 16.95 -5.82 -19.40
N ASN A 9 17.18 -5.10 -20.49
CA ASN A 9 18.45 -4.42 -20.80
C ASN A 9 18.45 -2.94 -20.39
N GLY A 10 17.39 -2.48 -19.71
CA GLY A 10 17.22 -1.10 -19.27
C GLY A 10 16.81 -0.13 -20.38
N LYS A 11 16.45 -0.62 -21.58
CA LYS A 11 16.01 0.22 -22.68
C LYS A 11 14.52 0.55 -22.52
N ILE A 12 14.17 1.83 -22.66
CA ILE A 12 12.77 2.27 -22.60
C ILE A 12 11.98 1.65 -23.77
N VAL A 13 10.92 0.91 -23.42
CA VAL A 13 9.99 0.27 -24.36
C VAL A 13 8.72 1.12 -24.49
N ASN A 14 8.13 1.51 -23.36
CA ASN A 14 6.90 2.30 -23.30
C ASN A 14 7.04 3.48 -22.36
N LYS A 15 6.26 4.53 -22.61
CA LYS A 15 6.25 5.76 -21.82
C LYS A 15 4.85 6.31 -21.71
N TYR A 16 4.38 6.50 -20.48
CA TYR A 16 3.04 6.99 -20.18
C TYR A 16 3.11 8.29 -19.41
N LYS A 17 2.26 9.24 -19.80
CA LYS A 17 2.27 10.58 -19.22
C LYS A 17 0.86 10.99 -18.83
N LYS A 18 0.75 11.52 -17.62
CA LYS A 18 -0.46 12.16 -17.11
C LYS A 18 -0.14 13.56 -16.62
N THR A 19 -0.83 14.53 -17.21
CA THR A 19 -0.58 15.97 -16.97
C THR A 19 -1.60 16.60 -16.04
N ARG A 20 -2.84 16.08 -15.99
CA ARG A 20 -3.93 16.64 -15.18
C ARG A 20 -4.47 15.59 -14.20
N GLY A 21 -4.62 16.00 -12.93
CA GLY A 21 -5.31 15.22 -11.91
C GLY A 21 -6.83 15.29 -12.07
N THR A 22 -7.52 14.24 -11.64
CA THR A 22 -8.98 14.14 -11.67
C THR A 22 -9.52 13.80 -10.28
N THR A 23 -10.81 14.08 -10.04
CA THR A 23 -11.49 13.65 -8.80
C THR A 23 -11.41 12.14 -8.61
N ARG A 24 -11.42 11.37 -9.70
CA ARG A 24 -11.23 9.93 -9.66
C ARG A 24 -9.86 9.55 -9.11
N ASP A 25 -8.80 10.24 -9.54
CA ASP A 25 -7.45 9.99 -9.04
C ASP A 25 -7.39 10.24 -7.54
N TRP A 26 -7.98 11.33 -7.07
CA TRP A 26 -8.05 11.64 -5.64
C TRP A 26 -8.79 10.57 -4.84
N LEU A 27 -9.92 10.06 -5.35
CA LEU A 27 -10.66 8.97 -4.73
C LEU A 27 -9.82 7.68 -4.67
N GLU A 28 -9.16 7.31 -5.76
CA GLU A 28 -8.30 6.12 -5.81
C GLU A 28 -7.09 6.28 -4.88
N GLY A 29 -6.49 7.47 -4.79
CA GLY A 29 -5.40 7.78 -3.86
C GLY A 29 -5.85 7.67 -2.39
N THR A 30 -7.01 8.20 -2.06
CA THR A 30 -7.59 8.11 -0.71
C THR A 30 -7.89 6.66 -0.32
N MET A 31 -8.52 5.89 -1.23
CA MET A 31 -8.81 4.47 -0.99
C MET A 31 -7.52 3.65 -0.86
N PHE A 32 -6.51 3.94 -1.67
CA PHE A 32 -5.21 3.28 -1.60
C PHE A 32 -4.55 3.56 -0.25
N GLN A 33 -4.51 4.81 0.20
CA GLN A 33 -3.95 5.16 1.52
C GLN A 33 -4.68 4.45 2.66
N ALA A 34 -6.02 4.43 2.64
CA ALA A 34 -6.82 3.73 3.65
C ALA A 34 -6.51 2.22 3.71
N LYS A 35 -6.34 1.56 2.55
CA LYS A 35 -5.91 0.16 2.49
C LYS A 35 -4.52 -0.06 3.09
N GLN A 36 -3.57 0.83 2.82
CA GLN A 36 -2.21 0.73 3.38
C GLN A 36 -2.20 0.93 4.90
N GLU A 37 -3.05 1.82 5.42
CA GLU A 37 -3.24 1.98 6.86
C GLU A 37 -3.87 0.74 7.50
N GLU A 38 -4.85 0.11 6.84
CA GLU A 38 -5.42 -1.15 7.29
C GLU A 38 -4.37 -2.27 7.31
N ARG A 39 -3.54 -2.38 6.27
CA ARG A 39 -2.41 -3.33 6.25
C ARG A 39 -1.44 -3.08 7.40
N ALA A 40 -1.06 -1.83 7.65
CA ALA A 40 -0.19 -1.49 8.76
C ALA A 40 -0.80 -1.92 10.10
N LYS A 41 -2.11 -1.72 10.31
CA LYS A 41 -2.82 -2.21 11.50
C LYS A 41 -2.81 -3.75 11.59
N ARG A 42 -3.03 -4.46 10.48
CA ARG A 42 -2.96 -5.93 10.44
C ARG A 42 -1.56 -6.44 10.79
N ARG A 43 -0.50 -5.85 10.21
CA ARG A 43 0.89 -6.18 10.51
C ARG A 43 1.22 -5.92 11.98
N ASN A 44 0.85 -4.76 12.53
CA ASN A 44 1.07 -4.45 13.94
C ASN A 44 0.35 -5.45 14.85
N LYS A 45 -0.89 -5.82 14.54
CA LYS A 45 -1.64 -6.83 15.29
C LYS A 45 -0.96 -8.20 15.23
N MET A 46 -0.40 -8.58 14.08
CA MET A 46 0.33 -9.84 13.93
C MET A 46 1.62 -9.86 14.75
N MET A 47 2.42 -8.78 14.67
CA MET A 47 3.64 -8.62 15.47
C MET A 47 3.36 -8.70 16.98
N LEU A 48 2.29 -8.07 17.46
CA LEU A 48 1.89 -8.15 18.86
C LEU A 48 1.53 -9.58 19.29
N LYS A 49 0.87 -10.36 18.41
CA LYS A 49 0.56 -11.76 18.68
C LYS A 49 1.82 -12.63 18.74
N LEU A 50 2.73 -12.46 17.79
CA LEU A 50 3.99 -13.20 17.75
C LEU A 50 4.83 -12.92 19.00
N ASN A 51 4.97 -11.65 19.39
CA ASN A 51 5.67 -11.28 20.62
C ASN A 51 5.04 -11.95 21.86
N SER A 52 3.71 -11.96 21.96
CA SER A 52 3.01 -12.64 23.07
C SER A 52 3.23 -14.14 23.09
N GLN A 53 3.36 -14.80 21.92
CA GLN A 53 3.64 -16.23 21.84
C GLN A 53 5.10 -16.55 22.16
N VAL A 54 6.03 -15.66 21.82
CA VAL A 54 7.44 -15.76 22.22
C VAL A 54 7.60 -15.61 23.73
N ASP A 55 6.86 -14.69 24.36
CA ASP A 55 6.85 -14.55 25.83
C ASP A 55 6.35 -15.83 26.51
N GLU A 56 5.33 -16.49 25.96
CA GLU A 56 4.79 -17.77 26.46
C GLU A 56 5.82 -18.92 26.30
N VAL A 57 6.53 -19.00 25.17
CA VAL A 57 7.62 -19.97 24.97
C VAL A 57 8.78 -19.74 25.95
N ALA A 58 9.15 -18.47 26.19
CA ALA A 58 10.21 -18.14 27.13
C ALA A 58 9.83 -18.50 28.59
N GLU A 59 8.56 -18.38 28.97
CA GLU A 59 8.06 -18.84 30.26
C GLU A 59 8.09 -20.38 30.39
N ILE A 60 7.83 -21.11 29.30
CA ILE A 60 7.93 -22.59 29.24
C ILE A 60 9.39 -23.06 29.36
N GLU A 61 10.35 -22.41 28.67
CA GLU A 61 11.79 -22.73 28.77
C GLU A 61 12.37 -22.56 30.18
N LEU A 62 11.83 -21.62 30.98
CA LEU A 62 12.23 -21.42 32.38
C LEU A 62 11.66 -22.49 33.34
N GLY A 63 10.85 -23.43 32.82
CA GLY A 63 10.02 -24.35 33.58
C GLY A 63 10.04 -25.82 33.14
N LYS A 64 11.21 -26.41 32.87
CA LYS A 64 11.52 -27.88 32.75
C LYS A 64 11.59 -28.50 31.33
N ASP A 65 12.65 -29.29 31.11
CA ASP A 65 12.81 -30.59 30.42
C ASP A 65 11.87 -31.06 29.27
N GLU A 66 11.31 -30.19 28.43
CA GLU A 66 10.52 -30.61 27.25
C GLU A 66 11.05 -30.01 25.93
N ASP A 67 12.29 -30.36 25.59
CA ASP A 67 13.01 -29.90 24.39
C ASP A 67 12.28 -30.18 23.04
N ASN A 68 11.29 -31.07 23.01
CA ASN A 68 10.55 -31.40 21.78
C ASN A 68 9.30 -30.52 21.56
N GLU A 69 8.59 -30.09 22.61
CA GLU A 69 7.38 -29.26 22.44
C GLU A 69 7.75 -27.81 22.11
N VAL A 70 8.83 -27.29 22.70
CA VAL A 70 9.37 -25.95 22.42
C VAL A 70 9.80 -25.82 20.95
N LEU A 71 10.44 -26.85 20.40
CA LEU A 71 10.92 -26.84 19.01
C LEU A 71 9.77 -26.83 17.99
N ASP A 72 8.67 -27.52 18.27
CA ASP A 72 7.48 -27.52 17.40
C ASP A 72 6.77 -26.16 17.41
N VAL A 73 6.68 -25.50 18.57
CA VAL A 73 6.11 -24.14 18.69
C VAL A 73 6.98 -23.12 17.95
N ILE A 74 8.30 -23.17 18.09
CA ILE A 74 9.23 -22.27 17.37
C ILE A 74 9.08 -22.45 15.85
N ASN A 75 9.08 -23.70 15.37
CA ASN A 75 8.91 -24.00 13.94
C ASN A 75 7.54 -23.56 13.41
N GLU A 76 6.48 -23.64 14.21
CA GLU A 76 5.14 -23.18 13.83
C GLU A 76 5.06 -21.65 13.79
N LEU A 77 5.69 -20.95 14.74
CA LEU A 77 5.81 -19.49 14.76
C LEU A 77 6.56 -18.97 13.53
N GLU A 78 7.72 -19.55 13.19
CA GLU A 78 8.51 -19.15 12.00
C GLU A 78 7.74 -19.35 10.67
N ARG A 79 6.96 -20.43 10.57
CA ARG A 79 6.13 -20.71 9.38
C ARG A 79 4.95 -19.76 9.26
N ILE A 80 4.27 -19.47 10.37
CA ILE A 80 3.17 -18.51 10.42
C ILE A 80 3.69 -17.12 10.05
N ASP A 81 4.85 -16.74 10.57
CA ASP A 81 5.46 -15.43 10.33
C ASP A 81 5.84 -15.22 8.86
N SER A 82 6.60 -16.16 8.30
CA SER A 82 7.05 -16.11 6.91
C SER A 82 5.87 -16.12 5.92
N SER A 83 4.88 -16.99 6.14
CA SER A 83 3.75 -17.12 5.21
C SER A 83 2.81 -15.91 5.25
N PHE A 84 2.65 -15.27 6.41
CA PHE A 84 1.87 -14.05 6.56
C PHE A 84 2.54 -12.88 5.83
N PHE A 85 3.83 -12.64 6.08
CA PHE A 85 4.55 -11.50 5.48
C PHE A 85 4.76 -11.62 3.97
N ILE A 86 4.96 -12.84 3.45
CA ILE A 86 5.03 -13.06 2.01
C ILE A 86 3.69 -12.71 1.35
N LYS A 87 2.57 -13.16 1.92
CA LYS A 87 1.23 -12.85 1.41
C LYS A 87 0.93 -11.35 1.47
N ASP A 88 1.21 -10.70 2.61
CA ASP A 88 0.95 -9.26 2.76
C ASP A 88 1.79 -8.42 1.78
N THR A 89 3.05 -8.80 1.56
CA THR A 89 3.93 -8.15 0.57
C THR A 89 3.38 -8.31 -0.85
N GLN A 90 2.97 -9.51 -1.25
CA GLN A 90 2.38 -9.76 -2.57
C GLN A 90 1.07 -9.00 -2.77
N GLU A 91 0.20 -8.97 -1.77
CA GLU A 91 -1.03 -8.18 -1.80
C GLU A 91 -0.74 -6.69 -1.93
N SER A 92 0.24 -6.16 -1.18
CA SER A 92 0.63 -4.75 -1.26
C SER A 92 1.17 -4.38 -2.63
N LEU A 93 1.95 -5.27 -3.26
CA LEU A 93 2.46 -5.07 -4.61
C LEU A 93 1.33 -5.03 -5.63
N ARG A 94 0.39 -6.00 -5.58
CA ARG A 94 -0.78 -6.03 -6.46
C ARG A 94 -1.66 -4.80 -6.32
N ASP A 95 -1.96 -4.39 -5.09
CA ASP A 95 -2.75 -3.18 -4.86
C ASP A 95 -2.06 -1.92 -5.39
N GLY A 96 -0.74 -1.83 -5.26
CA GLY A 96 0.02 -0.70 -5.79
C GLY A 96 0.06 -0.67 -7.32
N MET A 97 0.22 -1.83 -7.98
CA MET A 97 0.12 -1.93 -9.44
C MET A 97 -1.27 -1.57 -9.94
N ALA A 98 -2.32 -2.11 -9.31
CA ALA A 98 -3.70 -1.78 -9.63
C ALA A 98 -3.97 -0.27 -9.45
N PHE A 99 -3.42 0.34 -8.40
CA PHE A 99 -3.51 1.78 -8.18
C PHE A 99 -2.83 2.58 -9.30
N LEU A 100 -1.60 2.21 -9.69
CA LEU A 100 -0.89 2.85 -10.80
C LEU A 100 -1.70 2.79 -12.10
N VAL A 101 -2.20 1.60 -12.47
CA VAL A 101 -3.06 1.41 -13.65
C VAL A 101 -4.26 2.36 -13.62
N LYS A 102 -4.93 2.48 -12.47
CA LYS A 102 -6.11 3.33 -12.33
C LYS A 102 -5.79 4.81 -12.42
N VAL A 103 -4.73 5.28 -11.73
CA VAL A 103 -4.33 6.70 -11.76
C VAL A 103 -3.85 7.10 -13.15
N TYR A 104 -3.20 6.22 -13.91
CA TYR A 104 -2.87 6.49 -15.31
C TYR A 104 -4.04 6.30 -16.27
N GLY A 105 -5.24 5.97 -15.78
CA GLY A 105 -6.45 5.86 -16.60
C GLY A 105 -6.46 4.61 -17.51
N LYS A 106 -5.84 3.52 -17.05
CA LYS A 106 -5.72 2.24 -17.78
C LYS A 106 -4.96 2.33 -19.11
N GLN A 107 -3.96 3.22 -19.19
CA GLN A 107 -3.07 3.31 -20.35
C GLN A 107 -2.14 2.09 -20.48
N PHE A 108 -1.95 1.34 -19.40
CA PHE A 108 -1.21 0.09 -19.32
C PHE A 108 -1.93 -0.89 -18.37
N THR A 109 -1.51 -2.15 -18.40
CA THR A 109 -2.00 -3.25 -17.57
C THR A 109 -1.13 -3.50 -16.33
N GLU A 110 -1.63 -4.25 -15.35
CA GLU A 110 -0.85 -4.63 -14.17
C GLU A 110 0.37 -5.48 -14.55
N ASP A 111 0.22 -6.38 -15.53
CA ASP A 111 1.32 -7.22 -16.02
C ASP A 111 2.41 -6.38 -16.69
N GLU A 112 2.04 -5.39 -17.52
CA GLU A 112 3.03 -4.46 -18.11
C GLU A 112 3.77 -3.64 -17.06
N ALA A 113 3.08 -3.24 -15.97
CA ALA A 113 3.71 -2.53 -14.88
C ALA A 113 4.63 -3.45 -14.05
N TYR A 114 4.29 -4.72 -13.91
CA TYR A 114 5.11 -5.72 -13.22
C TYR A 114 6.40 -6.02 -13.99
N ASP A 115 6.31 -6.20 -15.30
CA ASP A 115 7.47 -6.53 -16.14
C ASP A 115 8.33 -5.30 -16.47
N GLY A 116 7.71 -4.12 -16.53
CA GLY A 116 8.34 -2.90 -17.02
C GLY A 116 9.04 -2.04 -15.96
N LEU A 117 8.86 -2.33 -14.67
CA LEU A 117 9.39 -1.53 -13.55
C LEU A 117 10.31 -2.34 -12.65
N THR A 118 11.49 -1.79 -12.37
CA THR A 118 12.31 -2.30 -11.27
C THR A 118 11.67 -1.97 -9.91
N PRO A 119 12.04 -2.66 -8.81
CA PRO A 119 11.48 -2.37 -7.47
C PRO A 119 11.66 -0.90 -7.03
N GLU A 120 12.78 -0.29 -7.39
CA GLU A 120 13.07 1.12 -7.09
C GLU A 120 12.16 2.05 -7.89
N GLU A 121 12.07 1.85 -9.21
CA GLU A 121 11.20 2.63 -10.10
C GLU A 121 9.73 2.47 -9.75
N TYR A 122 9.30 1.27 -9.35
CA TYR A 122 7.96 1.02 -8.85
C TYR A 122 7.66 1.87 -7.61
N THR A 123 8.58 1.90 -6.64
CA THR A 123 8.40 2.66 -5.40
C THR A 123 8.30 4.15 -5.69
N ASP A 124 9.17 4.67 -6.56
CA ASP A 124 9.16 6.07 -6.98
C ASP A 124 7.90 6.43 -7.77
N ALA A 125 7.47 5.57 -8.69
CA ALA A 125 6.24 5.73 -9.46
C ALA A 125 5.02 5.75 -8.54
N LEU A 126 4.95 4.84 -7.56
CA LEU A 126 3.87 4.74 -6.60
C LEU A 126 3.77 5.99 -5.73
N ASN A 127 4.89 6.46 -5.17
CA ASN A 127 4.94 7.67 -4.36
C ASN A 127 4.58 8.92 -5.16
N THR A 128 5.07 9.01 -6.41
CA THR A 128 4.74 10.11 -7.31
C THR A 128 3.25 10.10 -7.67
N ALA A 129 2.69 8.93 -7.98
CA ALA A 129 1.27 8.77 -8.30
C ALA A 129 0.36 9.09 -7.13
N LEU A 130 0.73 8.65 -5.91
CA LEU A 130 0.00 8.99 -4.70
C LEU A 130 0.02 10.49 -4.43
N THR A 131 1.19 11.12 -4.52
CA THR A 131 1.35 12.58 -4.36
C THR A 131 0.53 13.32 -5.41
N PHE A 132 0.57 12.90 -6.67
CA PHE A 132 -0.18 13.49 -7.76
C PHE A 132 -1.70 13.34 -7.57
N ALA A 133 -2.16 12.17 -7.14
CA ALA A 133 -3.55 11.85 -6.88
C ALA A 133 -4.12 12.70 -5.72
N LEU A 134 -3.38 12.82 -4.62
CA LEU A 134 -3.86 13.51 -3.42
C LEU A 134 -3.73 15.03 -3.50
N ASN A 135 -2.66 15.54 -4.11
CA ASN A 135 -2.37 16.97 -4.12
C ASN A 135 -2.80 17.67 -5.42
N GLY A 136 -3.24 16.90 -6.42
CA GLY A 136 -3.56 17.41 -7.74
C GLY A 136 -2.30 17.86 -8.47
N GLY A 137 -1.82 17.07 -9.43
CA GLY A 137 -0.72 17.52 -10.28
C GLY A 137 -1.08 18.82 -10.97
N GLU A 138 -0.21 19.83 -10.82
CA GLU A 138 -0.39 21.24 -11.23
C GLU A 138 -1.83 21.54 -11.65
N ALA A 139 -2.68 21.86 -10.68
CA ALA A 139 -4.01 22.39 -10.94
C ALA A 139 -3.88 23.77 -11.62
N LYS A 140 -3.52 23.80 -12.91
CA LYS A 140 -3.75 24.94 -13.76
C LYS A 140 -5.23 24.96 -14.09
N GLY A 141 -5.96 25.73 -13.28
CA GLY A 141 -7.25 26.33 -13.61
C GLY A 141 -8.35 25.33 -13.96
N ASP A 142 -9.08 24.87 -12.94
CA ASP A 142 -10.54 24.82 -13.01
C ASP A 142 -11.05 24.82 -11.57
N GLU A 143 -11.59 25.98 -11.20
CA GLU A 143 -12.50 26.28 -10.10
C GLU A 143 -12.54 25.26 -8.94
N LYS A 144 -11.87 25.62 -7.84
CA LYS A 144 -12.38 25.29 -6.51
C LYS A 144 -13.82 25.81 -6.40
N LYS A 145 -14.82 24.98 -6.69
CA LYS A 145 -16.11 25.13 -6.03
C LYS A 145 -15.91 24.65 -4.60
N GLU A 146 -15.61 25.60 -3.73
CA GLU A 146 -15.81 25.49 -2.30
C GLU A 146 -17.24 25.00 -2.06
N GLN A 147 -17.41 23.70 -1.76
CA GLN A 147 -18.53 23.29 -0.92
C GLN A 147 -18.10 23.55 0.52
N SER A 148 -18.17 24.83 0.88
CA SER A 148 -18.25 25.29 2.25
C SER A 148 -19.54 24.74 2.86
N ILE A 149 -19.45 23.54 3.43
CA ILE A 149 -20.48 23.04 4.33
C ILE A 149 -20.40 23.93 5.57
N SER A 150 -21.30 24.92 5.60
CA SER A 150 -21.48 25.87 6.68
C SER A 150 -21.77 25.14 7.98
N ALA A 151 -20.79 25.10 8.88
CA ALA A 151 -20.94 24.62 10.26
C ALA A 151 -21.39 25.72 11.24
N LYS A 152 -22.07 26.77 10.75
CA LYS A 152 -22.68 27.82 11.58
C LYS A 152 -23.93 28.38 10.90
N GLN A 153 -25.08 27.77 11.17
CA GLN A 153 -26.42 28.39 11.26
C GLN A 153 -27.48 27.29 11.37
N LEU A 154 -27.61 26.72 12.57
CA LEU A 154 -28.79 25.96 13.00
C LEU A 154 -29.00 26.10 14.52
N GLU A 155 -28.56 27.24 15.08
CA GLU A 155 -29.21 27.85 16.23
C GLU A 155 -30.05 29.00 15.68
N GLU A 156 -31.29 29.13 16.16
CA GLU A 156 -32.35 30.06 15.73
C GLU A 156 -33.20 29.62 14.52
N SER A 157 -33.98 28.54 14.68
CA SER A 157 -35.42 28.50 14.36
C SER A 157 -36.03 27.14 14.74
N ASN A 158 -36.23 26.93 16.04
CA ASN A 158 -37.47 26.44 16.68
C ASN A 158 -37.21 26.07 18.14
#